data_AF-A0A7C4Y4U4-F1
#
_entry.id   AF-A0A7C4Y4U4-F1
#
_cell.length_a   1.000
_cell.length_b   1.000
_cell.length_c   1.000
_cell.angle_alpha   90.00
_cell.angle_beta   90.00
_cell.angle_gamma   90.00
#
_symmetry.space_group_name_H-M   'P 1'
#
loop_
_entity.id
_entity.type
_entity.pdbx_description
1 polymer ?
#
loop_
_entity_poly.entity_id
_entity_poly.type
_entity_poly.pdbx_seq_one_letter_code
_entity_poly.pdbx_strand_id
1 'polypeptide(L)'
;MANDKKFRCKKCGRPIIHKGNCLRCNLIAKREKDKKIIAKTSNTVSVLLSQILRIDSTGHKEIQSQLQNIFKNSGYFVELEKKIKAKRLGRIDLFAKKDNFSVGIEIDHSVLRWKSIDKLNTLRPNLAIFILKSRNINIDELELRTNLIRVKSLLVYLVERKIKNYNYPHPMCGR
;
A
#
# COMPACT_ATOMS: atom_id res chain seq x y z
N MET A 1 -14.49 -16.13 47.33
CA MET A 1 -13.44 -15.10 47.51
C MET A 1 -13.55 -14.09 46.38
N ALA A 2 -14.04 -12.88 46.68
CA ALA A 2 -14.24 -11.81 45.70
C ALA A 2 -12.88 -11.18 45.37
N ASN A 3 -12.44 -11.32 44.11
CA ASN A 3 -11.14 -10.79 43.70
C ASN A 3 -11.28 -9.32 43.29
N ASP A 4 -10.66 -8.45 44.07
CA ASP A 4 -10.82 -6.99 44.08
C ASP A 4 -10.48 -6.31 42.75
N LYS A 5 -11.48 -5.68 42.14
CA LYS A 5 -11.24 -4.66 41.10
C LYS A 5 -10.85 -3.35 41.79
N LYS A 6 -9.55 -3.17 42.07
CA LYS A 6 -9.00 -2.02 42.84
C LYS A 6 -8.99 -0.67 42.11
N PHE A 7 -9.22 -0.63 40.79
CA PHE A 7 -9.12 0.60 40.00
C PHE A 7 -10.37 0.83 39.15
N ARG A 8 -10.56 2.08 38.69
CA ARG A 8 -11.59 2.44 37.70
C ARG A 8 -10.95 2.92 36.40
N CYS A 9 -11.56 2.54 35.28
CA CYS A 9 -11.17 3.00 33.96
C CYS A 9 -11.23 4.54 33.88
N LYS A 10 -10.13 5.20 33.50
CA LYS A 10 -10.09 6.67 33.36
C LYS A 10 -11.08 7.22 32.33
N LYS A 11 -11.42 6.45 31.28
CA LYS A 11 -12.33 6.87 30.20
C LYS A 11 -13.82 6.58 30.46
N CYS A 12 -14.15 5.47 31.13
CA CYS A 12 -15.56 5.03 31.27
C CYS A 12 -15.97 4.60 32.68
N GLY A 13 -15.12 4.77 33.69
CA GLY A 13 -15.44 4.50 35.09
C GLY A 13 -15.60 3.02 35.47
N ARG A 14 -15.53 2.08 34.50
CA ARG A 14 -15.68 0.64 34.75
C ARG A 14 -14.61 0.12 35.72
N PRO A 15 -14.97 -0.70 36.72
CA PRO A 15 -13.99 -1.30 37.61
C PRO A 15 -13.07 -2.26 36.84
N ILE A 16 -11.77 -2.14 37.08
CA ILE A 16 -10.66 -2.87 36.44
C ILE A 16 -9.57 -3.20 37.46
N ILE A 17 -8.71 -4.16 37.13
CA ILE A 17 -7.64 -4.67 38.01
C ILE A 17 -6.31 -3.92 37.85
N HIS A 18 -6.21 -2.97 36.92
CA HIS A 18 -4.99 -2.23 36.62
C HIS A 18 -5.25 -0.72 36.51
N LYS A 19 -4.22 0.11 36.69
CA LYS A 19 -4.32 1.57 36.46
C LYS A 19 -4.51 1.86 34.95
N GLY A 20 -5.35 2.84 34.61
CA GLY A 20 -5.49 3.34 33.24
C GLY A 20 -6.88 3.09 32.61
N ASN A 21 -6.90 2.82 31.31
CA ASN A 21 -8.13 2.58 30.55
C ASN A 21 -8.46 1.08 30.49
N CYS A 22 -9.74 0.72 30.54
CA CYS A 22 -10.14 -0.66 30.34
C CYS A 22 -9.82 -1.14 28.92
N LEU A 23 -9.71 -2.46 28.75
CA LEU A 23 -9.50 -3.12 27.46
C LEU A 23 -10.44 -2.59 26.35
N ARG A 24 -11.74 -2.43 26.65
CA ARG A 24 -12.72 -1.89 25.68
C ARG A 24 -12.37 -0.47 25.24
N CYS A 25 -12.03 0.41 26.16
CA CYS A 25 -11.67 1.81 25.85
C CYS A 25 -10.36 1.90 25.07
N ASN A 26 -9.38 1.04 25.37
CA ASN A 26 -8.13 0.96 24.60
C ASN A 26 -8.37 0.42 23.18
N LEU A 27 -9.22 -0.59 23.02
CA LEU A 27 -9.64 -1.10 21.71
C LEU A 27 -10.33 -0.03 20.86
N ILE A 28 -11.22 0.76 21.47
CA ILE A 28 -11.88 1.90 20.80
C ILE A 28 -10.84 2.94 20.37
N ALA A 29 -9.95 3.35 21.27
CA ALA A 29 -8.91 4.33 20.96
C ALA A 29 -7.95 3.84 19.85
N LYS A 30 -7.60 2.55 19.86
CA LYS A 30 -6.82 1.92 18.79
C LYS A 30 -7.55 1.98 17.45
N ARG A 31 -8.84 1.58 17.41
CA ARG A 31 -9.68 1.66 16.20
C ARG A 31 -9.83 3.09 15.68
N GLU A 32 -9.99 4.08 16.56
CA GLU A 32 -10.06 5.50 16.18
C GLU A 32 -8.74 5.99 15.58
N LYS A 33 -7.61 5.59 16.17
CA LYS A 33 -6.27 5.89 15.65
C LYS A 33 -6.06 5.24 14.27
N ASP A 34 -6.44 3.97 14.12
CA ASP A 34 -6.36 3.25 12.85
C ASP A 34 -7.26 3.91 11.78
N LYS A 35 -8.50 4.30 12.12
CA LYS A 35 -9.39 5.05 11.22
C LYS A 35 -8.82 6.39 10.79
N LYS A 36 -8.22 7.16 11.72
CA LYS A 36 -7.56 8.43 11.40
C LYS A 36 -6.35 8.24 10.50
N ILE A 37 -5.55 7.18 10.74
CA ILE A 37 -4.44 6.80 9.86
C ILE A 37 -4.98 6.48 8.47
N ILE A 38 -6.00 5.63 8.36
CA ILE A 38 -6.63 5.26 7.09
C ILE A 38 -7.16 6.50 6.33
N ALA A 39 -7.86 7.42 7.00
CA ALA A 39 -8.40 8.63 6.39
C ALA A 39 -7.29 9.58 5.90
N LYS A 40 -6.24 9.78 6.71
CA LYS A 40 -5.08 10.61 6.34
C LYS A 40 -4.30 9.98 5.19
N THR A 41 -4.10 8.66 5.24
CA THR A 41 -3.49 7.86 4.17
C THR A 41 -4.30 7.98 2.88
N SER A 42 -5.63 8.00 2.94
CA SER A 42 -6.49 8.16 1.76
C SER A 42 -6.28 9.51 1.06
N ASN A 43 -6.15 10.60 1.82
CA ASN A 43 -5.89 11.92 1.24
C ASN A 43 -4.46 12.03 0.67
N THR A 44 -3.45 11.54 1.40
CA THR A 44 -2.06 11.52 0.93
C THR A 44 -1.87 10.66 -0.32
N VAL A 45 -2.53 9.50 -0.39
CA VAL A 45 -2.49 8.64 -1.59
C VAL A 45 -3.14 9.35 -2.77
N SER A 46 -4.24 10.09 -2.58
CA SER A 46 -4.86 10.87 -3.66
C SER A 46 -3.92 11.94 -4.24
N VAL A 47 -3.17 12.63 -3.38
CA VAL A 47 -2.18 13.64 -3.83
C VAL A 47 -1.02 12.99 -4.56
N LEU A 48 -0.48 11.87 -4.05
CA LEU A 48 0.57 11.13 -4.73
C LEU A 48 0.12 10.66 -6.12
N LEU A 49 -1.09 10.11 -6.22
CA LEU A 49 -1.63 9.61 -7.49
C LEU A 49 -1.81 10.74 -8.50
N SER A 50 -2.29 11.91 -8.10
CA SER A 50 -2.42 13.04 -9.01
C SER A 50 -1.07 13.55 -9.52
N GLN A 51 -0.02 13.49 -8.69
CA GLN A 51 1.35 13.80 -9.10
C GLN A 51 1.94 12.73 -10.03
N ILE A 52 1.71 11.44 -9.74
CA ILE A 52 2.14 10.33 -10.60
C ILE A 52 1.51 10.45 -11.99
N LEU A 53 0.22 10.78 -12.05
CA LEU A 53 -0.49 11.02 -13.31
C LEU A 53 0.04 12.25 -14.08
N ARG A 54 0.91 13.09 -13.52
CA ARG A 54 1.52 14.22 -14.26
C ARG A 54 2.88 13.88 -14.89
N ILE A 55 3.40 12.66 -14.68
CA ILE A 55 4.68 12.25 -15.29
C ILE A 55 4.49 12.09 -16.80
N ASP A 56 5.06 12.97 -17.60
CA ASP A 56 5.00 12.91 -19.08
C ASP A 56 6.05 11.98 -19.71
N SER A 57 7.00 11.49 -18.92
CA SER A 57 8.08 10.65 -19.45
C SER A 57 7.59 9.24 -19.82
N THR A 58 8.17 8.71 -20.91
CA THR A 58 7.99 7.32 -21.37
C THR A 58 9.22 6.45 -21.05
N GLY A 59 10.33 7.08 -20.65
CA GLY A 59 11.59 6.42 -20.31
C GLY A 59 11.54 5.83 -18.91
N HIS A 60 11.99 4.57 -18.76
CA HIS A 60 11.82 3.84 -17.51
C HIS A 60 12.61 4.48 -16.35
N LYS A 61 13.86 4.88 -16.58
CA LYS A 61 14.71 5.50 -15.55
C LYS A 61 14.22 6.90 -15.17
N GLU A 62 13.72 7.64 -16.15
CA GLU A 62 13.16 8.98 -15.95
C GLU A 62 11.88 8.90 -15.12
N ILE A 63 11.00 7.93 -15.41
CA ILE A 63 9.81 7.66 -14.59
C ILE A 63 10.23 7.29 -13.16
N GLN A 64 11.21 6.38 -12.98
CA GLN A 64 11.72 6.03 -11.65
C GLN A 64 12.23 7.25 -10.87
N SER A 65 13.00 8.13 -11.52
CA SER A 65 13.53 9.35 -10.92
C SER A 65 12.41 10.32 -10.51
N GLN A 66 11.42 10.54 -11.38
CA GLN A 66 10.27 11.39 -11.06
C GLN A 66 9.44 10.82 -9.90
N LEU A 67 9.18 9.51 -9.89
CA LEU A 67 8.52 8.85 -8.77
C LEU A 67 9.31 9.01 -7.47
N GLN A 68 10.64 8.82 -7.52
CA GLN A 68 11.48 9.03 -6.35
C GLN A 68 11.31 10.44 -5.77
N ASN A 69 11.31 11.47 -6.63
CA ASN A 69 11.12 12.86 -6.21
C ASN A 69 9.72 13.10 -5.62
N ILE A 70 8.67 12.59 -6.27
CA ILE A 70 7.28 12.68 -5.79
C ILE A 70 7.15 12.11 -4.36
N PHE A 71 7.67 10.89 -4.15
CA PHE A 71 7.59 10.22 -2.86
C PHE A 71 8.47 10.88 -1.80
N LYS A 72 9.72 11.27 -2.13
CA LYS A 72 10.61 11.99 -1.21
C LYS A 72 10.01 13.33 -0.77
N ASN A 73 9.47 14.12 -1.70
CA ASN A 73 8.82 15.40 -1.39
C ASN A 73 7.56 15.22 -0.53
N SER A 74 6.94 14.04 -0.60
CA SER A 74 5.82 13.65 0.25
C SER A 74 6.27 13.08 1.61
N GLY A 75 7.57 13.09 1.91
CA GLY A 75 8.17 12.65 3.17
C GLY A 75 8.32 11.14 3.30
N TYR A 76 8.39 10.40 2.20
CA TYR A 76 8.72 8.98 2.22
C TYR A 76 10.24 8.79 2.16
N PHE A 77 10.72 7.79 2.89
CA PHE A 77 12.01 7.17 2.59
C PHE A 77 11.85 6.33 1.32
N VAL A 78 12.76 6.45 0.35
CA VAL A 78 12.66 5.80 -0.96
C VAL A 78 13.93 5.00 -1.26
N GLU A 79 13.76 3.73 -1.59
CA GLU A 79 14.78 2.84 -2.14
C GLU A 79 14.44 2.52 -3.60
N LEU A 80 15.35 2.82 -4.52
CA LEU A 80 15.27 2.33 -5.90
C LEU A 80 15.88 0.94 -6.00
N GLU A 81 15.37 0.13 -6.91
CA GLU A 81 15.88 -1.22 -7.19
C GLU A 81 16.02 -2.11 -5.92
N LYS A 82 15.06 -1.99 -5.00
CA LYS A 82 15.09 -2.68 -3.71
C LYS A 82 15.21 -4.19 -3.92
N LYS A 83 16.28 -4.79 -3.40
CA LYS A 83 16.49 -6.23 -3.44
C LYS A 83 15.44 -6.93 -2.58
N ILE A 84 14.79 -7.93 -3.16
CA ILE A 84 13.89 -8.85 -2.45
C ILE A 84 14.55 -10.22 -2.41
N LYS A 85 14.69 -10.75 -1.19
CA LYS A 85 15.08 -12.15 -0.97
C LYS A 85 13.81 -13.00 -0.96
N ALA A 86 13.35 -13.38 -2.14
CA ALA A 86 12.27 -14.35 -2.33
C ALA A 86 12.87 -15.71 -2.75
N LYS A 87 12.02 -16.67 -3.10
CA LYS A 87 12.42 -17.91 -3.80
C LYS A 87 13.24 -17.65 -5.08
N ARG A 88 13.23 -16.41 -5.61
CA ARG A 88 14.11 -15.89 -6.66
C ARG A 88 14.66 -14.51 -6.27
N LEU A 89 15.94 -14.26 -6.55
CA LEU A 89 16.53 -12.92 -6.41
C LEU A 89 15.92 -11.97 -7.46
N GLY A 90 15.41 -10.83 -7.01
CA GLY A 90 14.86 -9.79 -7.86
C GLY A 90 15.03 -8.41 -7.25
N ARG A 91 14.79 -7.37 -8.06
CA ARG A 91 14.75 -5.97 -7.63
C ARG A 91 13.37 -5.39 -7.95
N ILE A 92 12.85 -4.61 -7.03
CA ILE A 92 11.64 -3.80 -7.25
C ILE A 92 12.07 -2.43 -7.72
N ASP A 93 11.43 -1.92 -8.76
CA ASP A 93 11.81 -0.64 -9.38
C ASP A 93 11.87 0.49 -8.35
N LEU A 94 10.84 0.61 -7.51
CA LEU A 94 10.83 1.57 -6.40
C LEU A 94 10.06 1.02 -5.19
N PHE A 95 10.63 1.22 -4.01
CA PHE A 95 9.98 1.00 -2.73
C PHE A 95 10.00 2.29 -1.91
N ALA A 96 8.84 2.71 -1.43
CA ALA A 96 8.69 3.90 -0.60
C ALA A 96 8.06 3.53 0.74
N LYS A 97 8.54 4.12 1.83
CA LYS A 97 8.00 3.90 3.17
C LYS A 97 7.90 5.21 3.95
N LYS A 98 6.77 5.42 4.62
CA LYS A 98 6.54 6.50 5.57
C LYS A 98 5.80 5.94 6.78
N ASP A 99 6.40 6.05 7.96
CA ASP A 99 5.91 5.42 9.18
C ASP A 99 5.64 3.90 8.97
N ASN A 100 4.41 3.46 9.23
CA ASN A 100 3.95 2.08 9.06
C ASN A 100 3.31 1.83 7.69
N PHE A 101 3.38 2.78 6.76
CA PHE A 101 2.80 2.66 5.43
C PHE A 101 3.90 2.51 4.38
N SER A 102 3.81 1.46 3.57
CA SER A 102 4.75 1.10 2.52
C SER A 102 4.06 0.99 1.17
N VAL A 103 4.75 1.44 0.14
CA VAL A 103 4.33 1.41 -1.25
C VAL A 103 5.39 0.69 -2.07
N GLY A 104 5.01 -0.35 -2.80
CA GLY A 104 5.88 -1.01 -3.77
C GLY A 104 5.42 -0.69 -5.19
N ILE A 105 6.35 -0.34 -6.07
CA ILE A 105 6.05 0.11 -7.43
C ILE A 105 6.82 -0.70 -8.45
N GLU A 106 6.14 -1.14 -9.50
CA GLU A 106 6.71 -1.75 -10.70
C GLU A 106 6.23 -0.99 -11.94
N ILE A 107 7.15 -0.74 -12.88
CA ILE A 107 6.91 -0.01 -14.11
C ILE A 107 7.08 -0.97 -15.28
N ASP A 108 5.94 -1.34 -15.87
CA ASP A 108 5.86 -2.21 -17.03
C ASP A 108 5.56 -1.42 -18.31
N HIS A 109 5.77 -2.06 -19.46
CA HIS A 109 5.59 -1.42 -20.76
C HIS A 109 4.10 -1.33 -21.14
N SER A 110 3.56 -2.42 -21.70
CA SER A 110 2.19 -2.51 -22.22
C SER A 110 1.33 -3.55 -21.50
N VAL A 111 1.91 -4.36 -20.63
CA VAL A 111 1.22 -5.40 -19.87
C VAL A 111 1.93 -5.65 -18.55
N LEU A 112 1.18 -5.94 -17.49
CA LEU A 112 1.74 -6.30 -16.19
C LEU A 112 2.56 -7.57 -16.30
N ARG A 113 3.84 -7.58 -15.96
CA ARG A 113 4.64 -8.81 -16.03
C ARG A 113 4.32 -9.71 -14.85
N TRP A 114 4.20 -11.02 -15.09
CA TRP A 114 4.04 -12.01 -14.02
C TRP A 114 5.12 -11.87 -12.93
N LYS A 115 6.37 -11.59 -13.35
CA LYS A 115 7.49 -11.35 -12.43
C LYS A 115 7.24 -10.13 -11.53
N SER A 116 6.70 -9.03 -12.07
CA SER A 116 6.41 -7.82 -11.30
C SER A 116 5.30 -8.07 -10.28
N ILE A 117 4.28 -8.85 -10.65
CA ILE A 117 3.22 -9.28 -9.74
C ILE A 117 3.80 -10.16 -8.60
N ASP A 118 4.62 -11.16 -8.95
CA ASP A 118 5.24 -12.07 -7.97
C ASP A 118 6.13 -11.33 -6.95
N LYS A 119 6.94 -10.37 -7.41
CA LYS A 119 7.75 -9.50 -6.56
C LYS A 119 6.91 -8.74 -5.53
N LEU A 120 5.85 -8.05 -5.98
CA LEU A 120 5.02 -7.22 -5.09
C LEU A 120 4.13 -8.07 -4.18
N ASN A 121 3.64 -9.22 -4.66
CA ASN A 121 2.97 -10.22 -3.83
C ASN A 121 3.88 -10.77 -2.73
N THR A 122 5.18 -10.94 -3.03
CA THR A 122 6.17 -11.41 -2.04
C THR A 122 6.53 -10.31 -1.04
N LEU A 123 6.75 -9.09 -1.52
CA LEU A 123 7.08 -7.95 -0.67
C LEU A 123 5.93 -7.59 0.29
N ARG A 124 4.67 -7.77 -0.16
CA ARG A 124 3.46 -7.41 0.60
C ARG A 124 3.46 -5.97 1.13
N PRO A 125 3.67 -4.95 0.28
CA PRO A 125 3.52 -3.57 0.72
C PRO A 125 2.06 -3.29 1.13
N ASN A 126 1.83 -2.21 1.88
CA ASN A 126 0.47 -1.77 2.21
C ASN A 126 -0.32 -1.36 0.95
N LEU A 127 0.40 -0.90 -0.08
CA LEU A 127 -0.13 -0.58 -1.39
C LEU A 127 0.88 -0.99 -2.48
N ALA A 128 0.46 -1.80 -3.43
CA ALA A 128 1.19 -2.01 -4.67
C ALA A 128 0.70 -1.03 -5.74
N ILE A 129 1.60 -0.43 -6.50
CA ILE A 129 1.25 0.39 -7.66
C ILE A 129 1.95 -0.22 -8.86
N PHE A 130 1.17 -0.64 -9.85
CA PHE A 130 1.70 -1.04 -11.13
C PHE A 130 1.50 0.10 -12.14
N ILE A 131 2.55 0.47 -12.86
CA ILE A 131 2.50 1.54 -13.86
C ILE A 131 2.70 0.92 -15.24
N LEU A 132 1.76 1.19 -16.15
CA LEU A 132 1.90 0.87 -17.57
C LEU A 132 2.25 2.15 -18.33
N LYS A 133 3.40 2.17 -19.00
CA LYS A 133 3.95 3.37 -19.66
C LYS A 133 3.70 3.47 -21.16
N SER A 134 3.08 2.45 -21.77
CA SER A 134 2.76 2.43 -23.21
C SER A 134 1.34 2.92 -23.49
N ARG A 135 1.09 3.34 -24.73
CA ARG A 135 -0.25 3.59 -25.27
C ARG A 135 -0.97 2.29 -25.65
N ASN A 136 -0.23 1.31 -26.16
CA ASN A 136 -0.79 0.08 -26.70
C ASN A 136 -0.83 -0.98 -25.60
N ILE A 137 -1.85 -0.91 -24.75
CA ILE A 137 -2.04 -1.85 -23.66
C ILE A 137 -2.71 -3.13 -24.16
N ASN A 138 -2.16 -4.29 -23.81
CA ASN A 138 -2.81 -5.57 -24.05
C ASN A 138 -3.86 -5.82 -22.96
N ILE A 139 -5.12 -5.47 -23.22
CA ILE A 139 -6.21 -5.55 -22.23
C ILE A 139 -6.52 -7.00 -21.85
N ASP A 140 -6.57 -7.93 -22.80
CA ASP A 140 -6.92 -9.33 -22.52
C ASP A 140 -5.89 -9.99 -21.61
N GLU A 141 -4.60 -9.83 -21.94
CA GLU A 141 -3.51 -10.36 -21.13
C GLU A 141 -3.42 -9.67 -19.76
N LEU A 142 -3.74 -8.38 -19.71
CA LEU A 142 -3.83 -7.62 -18.46
C LEU A 142 -4.92 -8.15 -17.55
N GLU A 143 -6.13 -8.40 -18.06
CA GLU A 143 -7.23 -8.96 -17.29
C GLU A 143 -6.85 -10.32 -16.68
N LEU A 144 -6.29 -11.22 -17.49
CA LEU A 144 -5.80 -12.51 -17.01
C LEU A 144 -4.77 -12.37 -15.87
N ARG A 145 -3.84 -11.42 -16.00
CA ARG A 145 -2.76 -11.24 -15.02
C ARG A 145 -3.21 -10.55 -13.74
N THR A 146 -4.22 -9.69 -13.80
CA THR A 146 -4.74 -9.01 -12.60
C THR A 146 -5.32 -9.98 -11.58
N ASN A 147 -5.84 -11.13 -12.00
CA ASN A 147 -6.28 -12.22 -11.13
C ASN A 147 -5.17 -12.83 -10.26
N LEU A 148 -3.89 -12.61 -10.61
CA LEU A 148 -2.74 -13.14 -9.89
C LEU A 148 -2.24 -12.19 -8.78
N ILE A 149 -2.73 -10.95 -8.74
CA ILE A 149 -2.33 -9.94 -7.76
C ILE A 149 -2.97 -10.29 -6.43
N ARG A 150 -2.19 -10.45 -5.35
CA ARG A 150 -2.62 -10.89 -4.00
C ARG A 150 -2.50 -9.83 -2.91
N VAL A 151 -2.27 -8.59 -3.31
CA VAL A 151 -2.04 -7.44 -2.44
C VAL A 151 -2.94 -6.29 -2.87
N LYS A 152 -3.25 -5.37 -1.95
CA LYS A 152 -4.01 -4.17 -2.29
C LYS A 152 -3.24 -3.37 -3.34
N SER A 153 -3.87 -3.12 -4.48
CA SER A 153 -3.15 -2.64 -5.67
C SER A 153 -3.87 -1.53 -6.42
N LEU A 154 -3.07 -0.70 -7.07
CA LEU A 154 -3.50 0.27 -8.07
C LEU A 154 -2.81 -0.03 -9.38
N LEU A 155 -3.54 0.08 -10.47
CA LEU A 155 -3.00 0.07 -11.81
C LEU A 155 -3.09 1.47 -12.39
N VAL A 156 -1.96 2.02 -12.79
CA VAL A 156 -1.84 3.36 -13.36
C VAL A 156 -1.47 3.24 -14.83
N TYR A 157 -2.34 3.73 -15.69
CA TYR A 157 -2.10 3.86 -17.12
C TYR A 157 -1.51 5.25 -17.34
N LEU A 158 -0.19 5.33 -17.46
CA LEU A 158 0.50 6.61 -17.37
C LEU A 158 0.13 7.54 -18.53
N VAL A 159 0.11 6.99 -19.76
CA VAL A 159 -0.19 7.76 -20.97
C VAL A 159 -1.66 8.13 -21.07
N GLU A 160 -2.57 7.25 -20.64
CA GLU A 160 -4.01 7.50 -20.62
C GLU A 160 -4.47 8.34 -19.42
N ARG A 161 -3.54 8.65 -18.49
CA ARG A 161 -3.83 9.43 -17.29
C ARG A 161 -4.94 8.82 -16.42
N LYS A 162 -5.00 7.48 -16.39
CA LYS A 162 -6.09 6.70 -15.77
C LYS A 162 -5.59 5.81 -14.64
N ILE A 163 -6.45 5.58 -13.65
CA ILE A 163 -6.19 4.67 -12.54
C ILE A 163 -7.31 3.64 -12.46
N LYS A 164 -6.96 2.37 -12.24
CA LYS A 164 -7.89 1.29 -11.92
C LYS A 164 -7.53 0.68 -10.57
N ASN A 165 -8.50 0.62 -9.67
CA ASN A 165 -8.32 0.05 -8.34
C ASN A 165 -8.49 -1.47 -8.39
N TYR A 166 -7.55 -2.19 -7.82
CA TYR A 166 -7.66 -3.62 -7.59
C TYR A 166 -7.60 -3.86 -6.08
N ASN A 167 -8.77 -3.84 -5.47
CA ASN A 167 -8.92 -4.37 -4.13
C ASN A 167 -8.97 -5.88 -4.27
N TYR A 168 -7.95 -6.56 -3.74
CA TYR A 168 -8.07 -8.00 -3.54
C TYR A 168 -9.36 -8.23 -2.75
N PRO A 169 -10.32 -9.04 -3.24
CA PRO A 169 -11.31 -9.56 -2.33
C PRO A 169 -10.51 -10.27 -1.24
N HIS A 170 -10.67 -9.82 -0.01
CA HIS A 170 -10.22 -10.58 1.15
C HIS A 170 -10.59 -12.04 0.85
N PRO A 171 -9.66 -13.02 0.91
CA PRO A 171 -10.10 -14.39 0.86
C PRO A 171 -11.17 -14.49 1.95
N MET A 172 -12.39 -14.80 1.54
CA MET A 172 -13.42 -15.24 2.45
C MET A 172 -12.72 -16.23 3.37
N CYS A 173 -12.76 -15.97 4.67
CA CYS A 173 -12.50 -17.02 5.63
C CYS A 173 -13.35 -18.22 5.22
N GLY A 174 -12.70 -19.30 4.81
CA GLY A 174 -13.32 -20.55 4.40
C GLY A 174 -12.16 -21.51 4.11
N ARG A 175 -11.90 -22.54 4.91
CA ARG A 175 -12.67 -23.24 5.94
C ARG A 175 -11.80 -23.46 7.17
#